data_AF-A0A447TQS7-F1
#
_entry.id   AF-A0A447TQS7-F1
#
_cell.length_a   1.000
_cell.length_b   1.000
_cell.length_c   1.000
_cell.angle_alpha   90.00
_cell.angle_beta   90.00
_cell.angle_gamma   90.00
#
_symmetry.space_group_name_H-M   'P 1'
#
loop_
_entity.id
_entity.type
_entity.pdbx_description
1 polymer ?
#
loop_
_entity_poly.entity_id
_entity_poly.type
_entity_poly.pdbx_seq_one_letter_code
_entity_poly.pdbx_strand_id
1 'polypeptide(L)'
;MVTALERMMTSQQRLLSDISHELRTPLTRLQLGTALLRRRGGESKELERIETEAQRLDSMINDLLVMSRNQQKNALVSETMKANQLWGEVLDNAAFEAEQMGKSLTVN
;
A
#
# COMPACT_ATOMS: atom_id res chain seq x y z
N MET A 1 -8.04 3.77 -29.10
CA MET A 1 -6.71 3.71 -28.47
C MET A 1 -6.81 3.88 -26.95
N VAL A 2 -7.50 4.92 -26.45
CA VAL A 2 -7.75 5.15 -25.01
C VAL A 2 -8.49 3.99 -24.33
N THR A 3 -9.58 3.49 -24.93
CA THR A 3 -10.34 2.33 -24.41
C THR A 3 -9.55 1.02 -24.35
N ALA A 4 -8.53 0.84 -25.20
CA ALA A 4 -7.65 -0.33 -25.13
C ALA A 4 -6.66 -0.23 -23.97
N LEU A 5 -6.15 0.97 -23.70
CA LEU A 5 -5.29 1.26 -22.54
C LEU A 5 -6.06 1.08 -21.22
N GLU A 6 -7.29 1.59 -21.12
CA GLU A 6 -8.14 1.43 -19.94
C GLU A 6 -8.44 -0.04 -19.63
N ARG A 7 -8.73 -0.84 -20.67
CA ARG A 7 -8.94 -2.29 -20.53
C ARG A 7 -7.68 -3.00 -20.04
N MET A 8 -6.52 -2.62 -20.58
CA MET A 8 -5.22 -3.20 -20.17
C MET A 8 -4.89 -2.87 -18.71
N MET A 9 -5.04 -1.60 -18.30
CA MET A 9 -4.85 -1.17 -16.91
C MET A 9 -5.78 -1.90 -15.96
N THR A 10 -7.07 -2.02 -16.30
CA THR A 10 -8.06 -2.74 -15.49
C THR A 10 -7.73 -4.25 -15.38
N SER A 11 -7.15 -4.83 -16.43
CA SER A 11 -6.72 -6.23 -16.43
C SER A 11 -5.51 -6.45 -15.51
N GLN A 12 -4.52 -5.56 -15.54
CA GLN A 12 -3.34 -5.64 -14.66
C GLN A 12 -3.73 -5.54 -13.18
N GLN A 13 -4.69 -4.69 -12.84
CA GLN A 13 -5.15 -4.56 -11.45
C GLN A 13 -5.90 -5.80 -10.95
N ARG A 14 -6.76 -6.39 -11.79
CA ARG A 14 -7.41 -7.66 -11.44
C ARG A 14 -6.37 -8.75 -11.20
N LEU A 15 -5.39 -8.86 -12.08
CA LEU A 15 -4.27 -9.78 -11.90
C LEU A 15 -3.52 -9.55 -10.58
N LEU A 16 -3.19 -8.31 -10.23
CA LEU A 16 -2.52 -7.97 -8.96
C LEU A 16 -3.40 -8.30 -7.74
N SER A 17 -4.70 -8.06 -7.84
CA SER A 17 -5.67 -8.40 -6.79
C SER A 17 -5.73 -9.92 -6.58
N ASP A 18 -5.81 -10.68 -7.66
CA ASP A 18 -5.90 -12.15 -7.62
C ASP A 18 -4.61 -12.75 -7.06
N ILE A 19 -3.44 -12.28 -7.53
CA ILE A 19 -2.13 -12.71 -7.00
C ILE A 19 -2.02 -12.39 -5.50
N SER A 20 -2.45 -11.20 -5.07
CA SER A 20 -2.41 -10.84 -3.65
C SER A 20 -3.26 -11.78 -2.80
N HIS A 21 -4.48 -12.09 -3.23
CA HIS A 21 -5.34 -13.04 -2.53
C HIS A 21 -4.74 -14.45 -2.45
N GLU A 22 -4.17 -14.93 -3.55
CA GLU A 22 -3.50 -16.24 -3.63
C GLU A 22 -2.22 -16.29 -2.78
N LEU A 23 -1.51 -15.17 -2.59
CA LEU A 23 -0.33 -15.08 -1.72
C LEU A 23 -0.69 -14.96 -0.24
N ARG A 24 -1.77 -14.25 0.10
CA ARG A 24 -2.19 -14.05 1.49
C ARG A 24 -2.63 -15.36 2.15
N THR A 25 -3.20 -16.29 1.38
CA THR A 25 -3.63 -17.61 1.88
C THR A 25 -2.47 -18.47 2.43
N PRO A 26 -1.41 -18.79 1.67
CA PRO A 26 -0.25 -19.52 2.19
C PRO A 26 0.50 -18.72 3.25
N LEU A 27 0.54 -17.39 3.17
CA LEU A 27 1.17 -16.55 4.19
C LEU A 27 0.47 -16.64 5.54
N THR A 28 -0.87 -16.59 5.54
CA THR A 28 -1.69 -16.80 6.74
C THR A 28 -1.45 -18.19 7.33
N ARG A 29 -1.34 -19.22 6.49
CA ARG A 29 -1.02 -20.59 6.94
C ARG A 29 0.38 -20.68 7.57
N LEU A 30 1.36 -19.97 7.01
CA LEU A 30 2.72 -19.90 7.55
C LEU A 30 2.75 -19.19 8.90
N GLN A 31 2.03 -18.08 9.04
CA GLN A 31 1.86 -17.36 10.31
C GLN A 31 1.17 -18.23 11.38
N LEU A 32 0.15 -19.00 11.00
CA LEU A 32 -0.48 -19.97 11.91
C LEU A 32 0.50 -21.08 12.33
N GLY A 33 1.28 -21.61 11.39
CA GLY A 33 2.28 -22.64 11.65
C GLY A 33 3.38 -22.16 12.60
N THR A 34 3.89 -20.95 12.39
CA THR A 34 4.90 -20.31 13.27
C THR A 34 4.34 -20.04 14.66
N ALA A 35 3.10 -19.55 14.78
CA ALA A 35 2.44 -19.38 16.07
C ALA A 35 2.25 -20.70 16.83
N LEU A 36 1.91 -21.79 16.13
CA LEU A 36 1.82 -23.14 16.73
C LEU A 36 3.19 -23.68 17.17
N LEU A 37 4.25 -23.43 16.37
CA LEU A 37 5.62 -23.78 16.73
C LEU A 37 6.07 -23.00 17.97
N ARG A 38 5.80 -21.68 18.04
CA ARG A 38 6.10 -20.85 19.21
C ARG A 38 5.43 -21.42 20.46
N ARG A 39 4.15 -21.79 20.34
CA ARG A 39 3.37 -22.36 21.45
C ARG A 39 3.93 -23.71 21.94
N ARG A 40 4.49 -24.54 21.06
CA ARG A 40 5.02 -25.87 21.41
C ARG A 40 6.48 -25.86 21.86
N GLY A 41 7.32 -25.08 21.20
CA GLY A 41 8.77 -25.10 21.35
C GLY A 41 9.37 -23.86 22.03
N GLY A 42 8.53 -22.88 22.38
CA GLY A 42 9.00 -21.59 22.86
C GLY A 42 9.53 -20.70 21.74
N GLU A 43 10.21 -19.62 22.13
CA GLU A 43 10.77 -18.65 21.20
C GLU A 43 12.17 -19.03 20.73
N SER A 44 12.45 -18.83 19.45
CA SER A 44 13.80 -18.99 18.87
C SER A 44 14.09 -17.83 17.92
N LYS A 45 15.37 -17.50 17.74
CA LYS A 45 15.78 -16.42 16.83
C LYS A 45 15.38 -16.69 15.38
N GLU A 46 15.40 -17.96 14.98
CA GLU A 46 14.95 -18.40 13.67
C GLU A 46 13.44 -18.19 13.51
N LEU A 47 12.66 -18.51 14.54
CA LEU A 47 11.21 -18.34 14.53
C LEU A 47 10.80 -16.86 14.47
N GLU A 48 11.44 -16.02 15.28
CA GLU A 48 11.25 -14.56 15.27
C GLU A 48 11.57 -13.98 13.88
N ARG A 49 12.65 -14.45 13.25
CA ARG A 49 13.03 -14.03 11.90
C ARG A 49 12.00 -14.46 10.85
N ILE A 50 11.49 -15.69 10.92
CA ILE A 50 10.45 -16.16 9.99
C ILE A 50 9.17 -15.33 10.13
N GLU A 51 8.75 -15.03 11.35
CA GLU A 51 7.56 -14.19 11.59
C GLU A 51 7.74 -12.76 11.08
N THR A 52 8.92 -12.17 11.31
CA THR A 52 9.25 -10.82 10.83
C THR A 52 9.20 -10.75 9.31
N GLU A 53 9.79 -11.73 8.62
CA GLU A 53 9.75 -11.78 7.15
C GLU A 53 8.34 -12.07 6.62
N ALA A 54 7.54 -12.89 7.32
CA ALA A 54 6.14 -13.10 6.96
C ALA A 54 5.30 -11.81 7.08
N GLN A 55 5.53 -11.03 8.13
CA GLN A 55 4.88 -9.71 8.31
C GLN A 55 5.33 -8.71 7.24
N ARG A 56 6.62 -8.66 6.92
CA ARG A 56 7.14 -7.82 5.83
C ARG A 56 6.50 -8.14 4.49
N LEU A 57 6.36 -9.43 4.16
CA LEU A 57 5.70 -9.86 2.94
C LEU A 57 4.23 -9.42 2.91
N ASP A 58 3.49 -9.52 4.03
CA ASP A 58 2.10 -9.06 4.09
C ASP A 58 1.99 -7.55 3.87
N SER A 59 2.88 -6.76 4.50
CA SER A 59 2.95 -5.30 4.31
C SER A 59 3.25 -4.94 2.85
N MET A 60 4.24 -5.59 2.22
CA MET A 60 4.58 -5.34 0.83
C MET A 60 3.42 -5.67 -0.13
N ILE A 61 2.70 -6.76 0.14
CA ILE A 61 1.50 -7.14 -0.64
C ILE A 61 0.40 -6.08 -0.47
N ASN A 62 0.20 -5.56 0.74
CA ASN A 62 -0.78 -4.51 1.01
C ASN A 62 -0.42 -3.21 0.28
N ASP A 63 0.83 -2.78 0.35
CA ASP A 63 1.30 -1.55 -0.29
C ASP A 63 1.16 -1.63 -1.82
N LEU A 64 1.52 -2.78 -2.42
CA LEU A 64 1.35 -3.03 -3.84
C LEU A 64 -0.11 -2.86 -4.29
N LEU A 65 -1.06 -3.40 -3.51
CA LEU A 65 -2.49 -3.26 -3.80
C LEU A 65 -2.97 -1.82 -3.66
N VAL A 66 -2.53 -1.10 -2.63
CA VAL A 66 -2.88 0.31 -2.41
C VAL A 66 -2.37 1.17 -3.57
N MET A 67 -1.12 0.99 -3.98
CA MET A 67 -0.53 1.70 -5.12
C MET A 67 -1.31 1.43 -6.41
N SER A 68 -1.65 0.16 -6.68
CA SER A 68 -2.41 -0.21 -7.88
C SER A 68 -3.82 0.42 -7.90
N ARG A 69 -4.52 0.48 -6.76
CA ARG A 69 -5.84 1.11 -6.67
C ARG A 69 -5.79 2.63 -6.80
N ASN A 70 -4.78 3.28 -6.20
CA ASN A 70 -4.63 4.73 -6.27
C ASN A 70 -4.33 5.22 -7.70
N GLN A 71 -3.61 4.44 -8.50
CA GLN A 71 -3.40 4.74 -9.93
C GLN A 71 -4.70 4.79 -10.73
N GLN A 72 -5.74 4.04 -10.33
CA GLN A 72 -7.03 4.00 -11.03
C GLN A 72 -8.06 4.98 -10.46
N LYS A 73 -8.01 5.34 -9.17
CA LYS A 73 -8.84 6.46 -8.65
C LYS A 73 -8.46 7.80 -9.26
N ASN A 74 -7.20 7.94 -9.66
CA ASN A 74 -6.74 9.04 -10.50
C ASN A 74 -7.06 8.81 -11.99
N ALA A 75 -7.98 7.90 -12.34
CA ALA A 75 -8.50 7.79 -13.69
C ALA A 75 -8.99 9.15 -14.13
N LEU A 76 -8.31 9.63 -15.16
CA LEU A 76 -8.06 11.03 -15.46
C LEU A 76 -9.34 11.73 -15.91
N VAL A 77 -10.03 12.39 -14.99
CA VAL A 77 -10.87 13.54 -15.37
C VAL A 77 -9.89 14.65 -15.72
N SER A 78 -9.57 14.74 -17.02
CA SER A 78 -8.75 15.82 -17.54
C SER A 78 -9.61 17.07 -17.63
N GLU A 79 -9.39 18.01 -16.73
CA GLU A 79 -10.03 19.31 -16.74
C GLU A 79 -9.00 20.44 -16.64
N THR A 80 -9.35 21.61 -17.16
CA THR A 80 -8.53 22.80 -16.97
C THR A 80 -8.73 23.31 -15.55
N MET A 81 -7.67 23.26 -14.74
CA MET A 81 -7.69 23.69 -13.34
C MET A 81 -6.54 24.66 -13.07
N LYS A 82 -6.76 25.64 -12.18
CA LYS A 82 -5.71 26.55 -11.74
C LYS A 82 -4.80 25.85 -10.72
N ALA A 83 -3.50 26.10 -10.80
CA ALA A 83 -2.49 25.51 -9.93
C ALA A 83 -2.78 25.70 -8.42
N ASN A 84 -3.27 26.87 -8.03
CA ASN A 84 -3.61 27.18 -6.64
C ASN A 84 -4.82 26.37 -6.12
N GLN A 85 -5.73 25.95 -6.99
CA GLN A 85 -6.88 25.10 -6.63
C GLN A 85 -6.45 23.64 -6.44
N LEU A 86 -5.48 23.17 -7.24
CA LEU A 86 -4.95 21.81 -7.13
C LEU A 86 -4.11 21.62 -5.85
N TRP A 87 -3.26 22.59 -5.52
CA TRP A 87 -2.28 22.45 -4.45
C TRP A 87 -2.70 23.07 -3.12
N GLY A 88 -3.74 23.93 -3.08
CA GLY A 88 -4.15 24.62 -1.86
C GLY A 88 -4.40 23.67 -0.67
N GLU A 89 -5.28 22.68 -0.86
CA GLU A 89 -5.62 21.71 0.19
C GLU A 89 -4.40 20.86 0.63
N VAL A 90 -3.54 20.50 -0.33
CA VAL A 90 -2.32 19.73 -0.04
C VAL A 90 -1.35 20.54 0.81
N LEU A 91 -1.19 21.83 0.51
CA LEU A 91 -0.31 22.74 1.25
C LEU A 91 -0.85 23.03 2.66
N ASP A 92 -2.16 23.18 2.81
CA ASP A 92 -2.81 23.37 4.11
C ASP A 92 -2.62 22.13 5.01
N ASN A 93 -2.85 20.93 4.48
CA ASN A 93 -2.61 19.68 5.19
C ASN A 93 -1.13 19.49 5.54
N ALA A 94 -0.22 19.82 4.62
CA ALA A 94 1.22 19.73 4.86
C ALA A 94 1.69 20.73 5.94
N ALA A 95 1.09 21.92 6.02
CA ALA A 95 1.36 22.89 7.08
C ALA A 95 0.89 22.38 8.45
N PHE A 96 -0.30 21.77 8.49
CA PHE A 96 -0.84 21.14 9.71
C PHE A 96 0.03 19.97 10.19
N GLU A 97 0.47 19.08 9.29
CA GLU A 97 1.39 18.00 9.63
C GLU A 97 2.74 18.53 10.12
N ALA A 98 3.27 19.59 9.50
CA ALA A 98 4.51 20.22 9.94
C ALA A 98 4.38 20.75 11.38
N GLU A 99 3.27 21.40 11.73
CA GLU A 99 3.00 21.89 13.09
C GLU A 99 2.96 20.75 14.11
N GLN A 100 2.28 19.64 13.80
CA GLN A 100 2.25 18.47 14.69
C GLN A 100 3.64 17.83 14.90
N MET A 101 4.51 17.93 13.90
CA MET A 101 5.90 17.47 13.99
C MET A 101 6.86 18.49 14.62
N GLY A 102 6.38 19.66 15.05
CA GLY A 102 7.22 20.74 15.57
C GLY A 102 8.14 21.36 14.52
N LYS A 103 7.75 21.29 13.24
CA LYS A 103 8.47 21.85 12.09
C LYS A 103 7.68 23.02 11.49
N SER A 104 8.35 23.85 10.70
CA SER A 104 7.72 24.95 9.95
C SER A 104 7.75 24.69 8.44
N LEU A 105 6.60 24.78 7.78
CA LEU A 105 6.47 24.78 6.32
C LEU A 105 6.26 26.21 5.81
N THR A 106 7.01 26.64 4.81
CA THR A 106 6.85 27.96 4.16
C THR A 106 6.75 27.76 2.66
N VAL A 107 5.67 28.29 2.06
CA VAL A 107 5.43 28.23 0.60
C VAL A 107 5.70 29.62 0.02
N ASN A 108 6.71 29.73 -0.83
CA ASN A 108 7.10 30.97 -1.53
C ASN A 108 6.46 31.09 -2.90
#